data_AF-A0A6A7KVU0-F1
#
_entry.id   AF-A0A6A7KVU0-F1
#
_cell.length_a   1.000
_cell.length_b   1.000
_cell.length_c   1.000
_cell.angle_alpha   90.00
_cell.angle_beta   90.00
_cell.angle_gamma   90.00
#
_symmetry.space_group_name_H-M   'P 1'
#
loop_
_entity.id
_entity.type
_entity.pdbx_description
1 polymer ?
#
loop_
_entity_poly.entity_id
_entity_poly.type
_entity_poly.pdbx_seq_one_letter_code
_entity_poly.pdbx_strand_id
1 'polypeptide(L)'
;MSRGDLVTVAMSGDYGKPRPALVVQADAYAAHPSVTLLLLTSELHEWPLFRISIQPGPTNGLQKPSQIMIDKAVTVPRQRIGQRIGCIDADAVQAVNRALTTFLGLD
;
A
#
# COMPACT_ATOMS: atom_id res chain seq x y z
N MET A 1 -6.48 -6.13 -10.23
CA MET A 1 -5.97 -5.44 -9.04
C MET A 1 -7.17 -4.86 -8.33
N SER A 2 -7.30 -5.20 -7.06
CA SER A 2 -8.38 -4.77 -6.19
C SER A 2 -7.82 -4.07 -4.95
N ARG A 3 -8.66 -3.30 -4.26
CA ARG A 3 -8.36 -2.75 -2.93
C ARG A 3 -7.84 -3.87 -2.02
N GLY A 4 -6.75 -3.62 -1.32
CA GLY A 4 -6.13 -4.62 -0.44
C GLY A 4 -5.05 -5.48 -1.11
N ASP A 5 -4.92 -5.43 -2.44
CA ASP A 5 -3.80 -6.08 -3.13
C ASP A 5 -2.47 -5.39 -2.79
N LEU A 6 -1.44 -6.20 -2.58
CA LEU A 6 -0.05 -5.77 -2.56
C LEU A 6 0.56 -5.98 -3.94
N VAL A 7 1.19 -4.94 -4.46
CA VAL A 7 1.84 -4.92 -5.78
C VAL A 7 3.26 -4.36 -5.66
N THR A 8 4.10 -4.60 -6.66
CA THR A 8 5.34 -3.83 -6.81
C THR A 8 5.08 -2.57 -7.62
N VAL A 9 5.76 -1.47 -7.28
CA VAL A 9 5.76 -0.23 -8.06
C VAL A 9 7.19 0.27 -8.23
N ALA A 10 7.54 0.67 -9.45
CA ALA A 10 8.78 1.35 -9.75
C ALA A 10 8.49 2.83 -9.94
N MET A 11 9.08 3.67 -9.08
CA MET A 11 9.02 5.12 -9.22
C MET A 11 10.32 5.59 -9.88
N SER A 12 10.22 6.43 -10.90
CA SER A 12 11.39 7.07 -11.54
C SER A 12 12.13 7.92 -10.50
N GLY A 13 13.47 7.86 -10.43
CA GLY A 13 14.31 8.59 -9.45
C GLY A 13 15.07 7.64 -8.50
N ASP A 14 15.41 8.09 -7.27
CA ASP A 14 16.21 7.37 -6.24
C ASP A 14 15.66 6.00 -5.80
N TYR A 15 14.54 5.56 -6.37
CA TYR A 15 13.80 4.35 -6.02
C TYR A 15 13.99 3.24 -7.07
N GLY A 16 15.20 3.06 -7.60
CA GLY A 16 15.53 2.14 -8.70
C GLY A 16 15.22 0.65 -8.49
N LYS A 17 14.78 0.23 -7.30
CA LYS A 17 14.26 -1.14 -7.05
C LYS A 17 12.74 -1.08 -6.89
N PRO A 18 11.96 -1.93 -7.59
CA PRO A 18 10.52 -2.05 -7.37
C PRO A 18 10.22 -2.31 -5.89
N ARG A 19 9.32 -1.52 -5.31
CA ARG A 19 8.96 -1.62 -3.89
C ARG A 19 7.53 -2.11 -3.73
N PRO A 20 7.22 -2.87 -2.66
CA PRO A 20 5.84 -3.19 -2.33
C PRO A 20 5.01 -1.93 -2.08
N ALA A 21 3.77 -1.95 -2.54
CA ALA A 21 2.77 -0.92 -2.33
C ALA A 21 1.38 -1.58 -2.19
N LEU A 22 0.53 -1.00 -1.35
CA LEU A 22 -0.84 -1.42 -1.11
C LEU A 22 -1.81 -0.65 -2.00
N VAL A 23 -2.67 -1.34 -2.72
CA VAL A 23 -3.75 -0.71 -3.49
C VAL A 23 -4.83 -0.19 -2.55
N VAL A 24 -5.06 1.13 -2.60
CA VAL A 24 -6.08 1.81 -1.80
C VAL A 24 -7.11 2.57 -2.66
N GLN A 25 -7.13 2.35 -3.96
CA GLN A 25 -8.24 2.80 -4.79
C GLN A 25 -9.45 1.88 -4.58
N ALA A 26 -10.67 2.43 -4.60
CA ALA A 26 -11.89 1.62 -4.54
C ALA A 26 -12.10 0.85 -5.87
N ASP A 27 -12.60 -0.39 -5.75
CA ASP A 27 -12.78 -1.30 -6.89
C ASP A 27 -13.75 -0.78 -7.96
N ALA A 28 -14.69 0.09 -7.57
CA ALA A 28 -15.58 0.79 -8.50
C ALA A 28 -14.82 1.59 -9.58
N TYR A 29 -13.58 1.97 -9.31
CA TYR A 29 -12.73 2.72 -10.24
C TYR A 29 -11.66 1.84 -10.91
N ALA A 30 -11.87 0.51 -10.98
CA ALA A 30 -10.91 -0.43 -11.58
C ALA A 30 -10.60 -0.16 -13.07
N ALA A 31 -11.47 0.55 -13.80
CA ALA A 31 -11.23 0.96 -15.19
C ALA A 31 -10.43 2.27 -15.33
N HIS A 32 -10.21 3.01 -14.24
CA HIS A 32 -9.49 4.29 -14.28
C HIS A 32 -8.02 4.10 -14.69
N PRO A 33 -7.42 4.92 -15.57
CA PRO A 33 -6.07 4.69 -16.12
C PRO A 33 -4.93 4.81 -15.09
N SER A 34 -5.18 5.43 -13.94
CA SER A 34 -4.26 5.49 -12.80
C SER A 34 -4.82 4.77 -11.58
N VAL A 35 -3.92 4.37 -10.68
CA VAL A 35 -4.24 3.72 -9.41
C VAL A 35 -3.57 4.43 -8.24
N THR A 36 -4.32 4.57 -7.14
CA THR A 36 -3.82 5.12 -5.88
C THR A 36 -3.35 4.00 -4.97
N LEU A 37 -2.13 4.17 -4.44
CA LEU A 37 -1.44 3.22 -3.59
C LEU A 37 -0.94 3.88 -2.31
N LEU A 38 -0.72 3.08 -1.27
CA LEU A 38 0.16 3.43 -0.15
C LEU A 38 1.48 2.69 -0.28
N LEU A 39 2.60 3.39 -0.14
CA LEU A 39 3.91 2.74 -0.16
C LEU A 39 4.14 1.89 1.10
N LEU A 40 5.01 0.88 1.01
CA LEU A 40 5.48 0.12 2.16
C LEU A 40 6.98 0.39 2.41
N THR A 41 7.38 0.28 3.67
CA THR A 41 8.79 0.27 4.08
C THR A 41 9.07 -0.90 5.01
N SER A 42 10.27 -1.51 4.91
CA SER A 42 10.77 -2.46 5.91
C SER A 42 11.60 -1.77 7.00
N GLU A 43 11.78 -0.45 6.92
CA GLU A 43 12.39 0.36 7.97
C GLU A 43 11.33 0.68 9.01
N LEU A 44 11.34 -0.08 10.10
CA LEU A 44 10.30 -0.02 11.12
C LEU A 44 10.57 1.15 12.07
N HIS A 45 9.53 1.94 12.32
CA HIS A 45 9.58 3.06 13.26
C HIS A 45 8.65 2.77 14.44
N GLU A 46 9.14 2.98 15.67
CA GLU A 46 8.38 2.73 16.90
C GLU A 46 7.32 3.80 17.20
N TRP A 47 7.39 4.97 16.54
CA TRP A 47 6.47 6.08 16.77
C TRP A 47 5.59 6.44 15.56
N PRO A 48 4.64 5.60 15.14
CA PRO A 48 3.84 5.94 13.98
C PRO A 48 2.35 6.07 14.32
N LEU A 49 1.88 7.30 14.49
CA LEU A 49 0.44 7.58 14.53
C LEU A 49 -0.30 7.09 13.26
N PHE A 50 0.43 6.90 12.16
CA PHE A 50 -0.09 6.62 10.83
C PHE A 50 0.73 5.55 10.07
N ARG A 51 1.37 4.60 10.77
CA ARG A 51 1.95 3.40 10.11
C ARG A 51 1.25 2.17 10.63
N ILE A 52 0.92 1.25 9.72
CA ILE A 52 0.31 -0.03 10.06
C ILE A 52 1.32 -1.13 9.79
N SER A 53 1.76 -1.80 10.86
CA SER A 53 2.70 -2.92 10.77
C SER A 53 2.02 -4.17 10.21
N ILE A 54 2.65 -4.82 9.25
CA ILE A 54 2.24 -6.08 8.63
C ILE A 54 3.40 -7.06 8.71
N GLN A 55 3.12 -8.27 9.22
CA GLN A 55 4.09 -9.35 9.25
C GLN A 55 4.13 -10.10 7.90
N PRO A 56 5.27 -10.66 7.49
CA PRO A 56 5.34 -11.59 6.36
C PRO A 56 4.35 -12.73 6.50
N GLY A 57 3.65 -13.06 5.42
CA GLY A 57 2.70 -14.16 5.42
C GLY A 57 2.50 -14.74 4.02
N PRO A 58 2.02 -15.99 3.94
CA PRO A 58 1.85 -16.70 2.66
C PRO A 58 0.87 -15.99 1.71
N THR A 59 -0.05 -15.18 2.24
CA THR A 59 -1.06 -14.46 1.47
C THR A 59 -0.60 -13.09 0.97
N ASN A 60 0.40 -12.47 1.62
CA ASN A 60 0.80 -11.10 1.36
C ASN A 60 2.11 -10.97 0.56
N GLY A 61 2.90 -12.05 0.47
CA GLY A 61 4.12 -12.11 -0.33
C GLY A 61 5.25 -11.20 0.16
N LEU A 62 5.13 -10.62 1.35
CA LEU A 62 6.20 -9.85 1.98
C LEU A 62 7.29 -10.79 2.50
N GLN A 63 8.54 -10.36 2.41
CA GLN A 63 9.71 -11.12 2.86
C GLN A 63 10.26 -10.66 4.21
N LYS A 64 9.84 -9.47 4.65
CA LYS A 64 10.28 -8.84 5.91
C LYS A 64 9.09 -8.13 6.56
N PRO A 65 9.08 -8.02 7.90
CA PRO A 65 8.16 -7.12 8.59
C PRO A 65 8.21 -5.75 7.92
N SER A 66 7.04 -5.21 7.64
CA SER A 66 6.90 -3.97 6.88
C SER A 66 5.81 -3.10 7.49
N GLN A 67 5.88 -1.81 7.20
CA GLN A 67 4.89 -0.83 7.60
C GLN A 67 4.23 -0.22 6.36
N ILE A 68 2.90 -0.25 6.31
CA ILE A 68 2.11 0.52 5.36
C ILE A 68 2.19 1.98 5.77
N MET A 69 2.54 2.83 4.81
CA MET A 69 2.82 4.24 5.01
C MET A 69 1.60 5.10 4.66
N ILE A 70 0.71 5.35 5.63
CA ILE A 70 -0.57 6.06 5.38
C ILE A 70 -0.35 7.48 4.84
N ASP A 71 0.71 8.15 5.27
CA ASP A 71 1.17 9.48 4.81
C ASP A 71 1.82 9.49 3.41
N LYS A 72 2.07 8.32 2.82
CA LYS A 72 2.76 8.19 1.52
C LYS A 72 1.82 7.62 0.45
N ALA A 73 0.64 8.23 0.33
CA ALA A 73 -0.26 7.99 -0.77
C ALA A 73 0.32 8.52 -2.09
N VAL A 74 0.30 7.68 -3.12
CA VAL A 74 0.75 8.03 -4.47
C VAL A 74 -0.25 7.54 -5.50
N THR A 75 -0.48 8.32 -6.55
CA THR A 75 -1.29 7.91 -7.70
C THR A 75 -0.40 7.81 -8.92
N VAL A 76 -0.38 6.64 -9.55
CA VAL A 76 0.51 6.36 -10.70
C VAL A 76 -0.27 5.77 -11.87
N PRO A 77 0.19 5.96 -13.12
CA PRO A 77 -0.36 5.22 -14.26
C PRO A 77 -0.27 3.71 -14.03
N ARG A 78 -1.29 2.94 -14.43
CA ARG A 78 -1.31 1.47 -14.27
C ARG A 78 -0.08 0.78 -14.86
N GLN A 79 0.48 1.33 -15.93
CA GLN A 79 1.69 0.81 -16.59
C GLN A 79 2.93 0.85 -15.70
N ARG A 80 2.95 1.65 -14.62
CA ARG A 80 4.05 1.67 -13.62
C ARG A 80 3.89 0.62 -12.53
N ILE A 81 2.75 -0.07 -12.49
CA ILE A 81 2.52 -1.16 -11.54
C ILE A 81 3.16 -2.42 -12.08
N GLY A 82 3.99 -3.05 -11.25
CA GLY A 82 4.57 -4.35 -11.51
C GLY A 82 3.66 -5.48 -11.07
N GLN A 83 4.29 -6.56 -10.62
CA GLN A 83 3.60 -7.79 -10.24
C GLN A 83 2.75 -7.60 -8.96
N ARG A 84 1.57 -8.22 -8.94
CA ARG A 84 0.83 -8.50 -7.69
C ARG A 84 1.58 -9.55 -6.87
N ILE A 85 1.94 -9.20 -5.64
CA ILE A 85 2.70 -10.08 -4.73
C ILE A 85 1.81 -10.77 -3.69
N GLY A 86 0.62 -10.23 -3.43
CA GLY A 86 -0.33 -10.81 -2.48
C GLY A 86 -1.45 -9.86 -2.14
N CYS A 87 -2.06 -10.04 -0.97
CA CYS A 87 -3.02 -9.12 -0.38
C CYS A 87 -2.91 -9.09 1.14
N ILE A 88 -3.43 -8.04 1.75
CA ILE A 88 -3.65 -7.96 3.20
C ILE A 88 -5.04 -8.52 3.57
N ASP A 89 -5.21 -8.94 4.81
CA ASP A 89 -6.50 -9.42 5.33
C ASP A 89 -7.51 -8.28 5.55
N ALA A 90 -8.76 -8.65 5.84
CA ALA A 90 -9.86 -7.70 6.01
C ALA A 90 -9.64 -6.76 7.22
N ASP A 91 -9.03 -7.24 8.29
CA ASP A 91 -8.79 -6.45 9.50
C ASP A 91 -7.72 -5.38 9.25
N ALA A 92 -6.68 -5.72 8.49
CA ALA A 92 -5.68 -4.77 8.01
C ALA A 92 -6.29 -3.74 7.06
N VAL A 93 -7.18 -4.13 6.13
CA VAL A 93 -7.91 -3.16 5.27
C VAL A 93 -8.74 -2.19 6.12
N GLN A 94 -9.44 -2.69 7.13
CA GLN A 94 -10.23 -1.87 8.07
C GLN A 94 -9.34 -0.89 8.85
N ALA A 95 -8.18 -1.34 9.33
CA ALA A 95 -7.21 -0.48 10.00
C ALA A 95 -6.68 0.62 9.06
N VAL A 96 -6.38 0.27 7.81
CA VAL A 96 -5.95 1.23 6.78
C VAL A 96 -7.05 2.27 6.49
N ASN A 97 -8.32 1.85 6.40
CA ASN A 97 -9.43 2.77 6.19
C ASN A 97 -9.51 3.81 7.31
N ARG A 98 -9.53 3.36 8.58
CA ARG A 98 -9.59 4.26 9.74
C ARG A 98 -8.40 5.23 9.76
N ALA A 99 -7.20 4.70 9.55
CA ALA A 99 -6.00 5.54 9.55
C ALA A 99 -6.00 6.56 8.40
N LEU A 100 -6.48 6.20 7.21
CA LEU A 100 -6.64 7.13 6.10
C LEU A 100 -7.67 8.22 6.40
N THR A 101 -8.82 7.87 6.98
CA THR A 101 -9.85 8.82 7.39
C THR A 101 -9.27 9.85 8.36
N THR A 102 -8.63 9.40 9.45
CA THR A 102 -8.02 10.28 10.45
C THR A 102 -6.86 11.10 9.87
N PHE A 103 -5.99 10.48 9.06
CA PHE A 103 -4.83 11.19 8.48
C PHE A 103 -5.25 12.31 7.52
N LEU A 104 -6.35 12.12 6.79
CA LEU A 104 -6.88 13.08 5.83
C LEU A 104 -7.94 14.04 6.42
N GLY A 105 -8.33 13.88 7.69
CA GLY A 105 -9.37 14.68 8.34
C GLY A 105 -10.74 14.52 7.69
N LEU A 106 -11.14 13.28 7.41
CA LEU A 106 -12.40 12.92 6.75
C LEU A 106 -13.46 12.36 7.72
N ASP A 107 -13.17 12.43 9.02
CA ASP A 107 -14.04 12.08 10.14
C ASP A 107 -15.07 13.16 10.50
#